data_AF-A0A1L9UUZ6-F1
#
_entry.id   AF-A0A1L9UUZ6-F1
#
_cell.length_a   1.000
_cell.length_b   1.000
_cell.length_c   1.000
_cell.angle_alpha   90.00
_cell.angle_beta   90.00
_cell.angle_gamma   90.00
#
_symmetry.space_group_name_H-M   'P 1'
#
loop_
_entity.id
_entity.type
_entity.pdbx_description
1 polymer ?
#
loop_
_entity_poly.entity_id
_entity_poly.type
_entity_poly.pdbx_seq_one_letter_code
_entity_poly.pdbx_strand_id
1 'polypeptide(L)'
;SVKDQTLDQQCTVTRPGVAAIASALLVELLVSILQHPLGAAAPAPTSRSDDQGDHPLGLVPHQVRGFLATFENIPVTGRSYKHCSACSDNITRAYKEGGWNFVLRALNEPGYVEELSGLKEVHATAEASLADVEWDEDSDSAEEI
;
A
#
# COMPACT_ATOMS: atom_id res chain seq x y z
N SER A 1 -3.87 10.18 11.57
CA SER A 1 -3.72 11.59 12.02
C SER A 1 -3.68 12.51 10.80
N VAL A 2 -4.06 13.80 10.92
CA VAL A 2 -3.92 14.79 9.83
C VAL A 2 -2.46 14.91 9.35
N LYS A 3 -1.50 14.59 10.22
CA LYS A 3 -0.06 14.52 9.88
C LYS A 3 0.33 13.31 9.03
N ASP A 4 -0.45 12.23 9.05
CA ASP A 4 -0.24 11.05 8.18
C ASP A 4 -0.88 11.26 6.80
N GLN A 5 -1.80 12.22 6.70
CA GLN A 5 -2.48 12.59 5.45
C GLN A 5 -1.60 13.43 4.52
N THR A 6 -0.40 13.84 4.96
CA THR A 6 0.56 14.56 4.11
C THR A 6 1.51 13.62 3.36
N LEU A 7 1.46 12.31 3.64
CA LEU A 7 2.27 11.32 2.94
C LEU A 7 1.86 11.30 1.45
N ASP A 8 2.85 11.48 0.58
CA ASP A 8 2.71 11.53 -0.87
C ASP A 8 1.76 12.61 -1.41
N GLN A 9 1.52 13.67 -0.62
CA GLN A 9 0.80 14.85 -1.08
C GLN A 9 1.75 15.84 -1.75
N GLN A 10 1.34 16.36 -2.90
CA GLN A 10 2.04 17.46 -3.54
C GLN A 10 2.03 18.69 -2.62
N CYS A 11 3.12 19.47 -2.64
CA CYS A 11 3.29 20.68 -1.83
C CYS A 11 3.38 20.45 -0.31
N THR A 12 3.76 19.25 0.13
CA THR A 12 4.00 18.96 1.56
C THR A 12 5.32 19.55 2.05
N VAL A 13 5.27 20.34 3.13
CA VAL A 13 6.46 20.74 3.88
C VAL A 13 6.88 19.59 4.79
N THR A 14 8.07 19.03 4.57
CA THR A 14 8.60 17.91 5.37
C THR A 14 9.63 18.39 6.39
N ARG A 15 9.76 17.66 7.51
CA ARG A 15 10.87 17.90 8.45
C ARG A 15 12.19 17.63 7.71
N PRO A 16 13.21 18.50 7.80
CA PRO A 16 14.43 18.39 6.98
C PRO A 16 15.14 17.04 7.03
N GLY A 17 15.07 16.33 8.17
CA GLY A 17 15.72 15.02 8.34
C GLY A 17 15.03 13.85 7.64
N VAL A 18 13.77 13.98 7.22
CA VAL A 18 12.97 12.86 6.66
C VAL A 18 13.61 12.33 5.38
N ALA A 19 13.97 13.22 4.45
CA ALA A 19 14.51 12.84 3.16
C ALA A 19 15.84 12.08 3.28
N ALA A 20 16.74 12.54 4.16
CA ALA A 20 18.04 11.89 4.38
C ALA A 20 17.89 10.49 4.96
N ILE A 21 17.02 10.32 5.96
CA ILE A 21 16.77 9.02 6.60
C ILE A 21 16.11 8.06 5.61
N ALA A 22 15.09 8.50 4.87
CA ALA A 22 14.43 7.69 3.86
C ALA A 22 15.41 7.25 2.75
N SER A 23 16.27 8.16 2.29
CA SER A 23 17.26 7.88 1.24
C SER A 23 18.30 6.86 1.71
N ALA A 24 18.80 7.01 2.93
CA ALA A 24 19.76 6.05 3.51
C ALA A 24 19.14 4.65 3.64
N LEU A 25 17.92 4.54 4.18
CA LEU A 25 17.21 3.27 4.31
C LEU A 25 16.94 2.63 2.94
N LEU A 26 16.60 3.41 1.91
CA LEU A 26 16.37 2.90 0.56
C LEU A 26 17.64 2.33 -0.06
N VAL A 27 18.79 3.01 0.10
CA VAL A 27 20.07 2.54 -0.42
C VAL A 27 20.50 1.25 0.29
N GLU A 28 20.40 1.20 1.62
CA GLU A 28 20.72 -0.02 2.38
C GLU A 28 19.80 -1.19 1.97
N LEU A 29 18.49 -0.95 1.83
CA LEU A 29 17.56 -1.97 1.34
C LEU A 29 17.93 -2.46 -0.07
N LEU A 30 18.28 -1.55 -0.97
CA LEU A 30 18.69 -1.90 -2.33
C LEU A 30 19.93 -2.78 -2.34
N VAL A 31 20.97 -2.42 -1.59
CA VAL A 31 22.21 -3.22 -1.52
C VAL A 31 21.90 -4.58 -0.90
N SER A 32 21.08 -4.66 0.15
CA SER A 32 20.65 -5.93 0.74
C SER A 32 19.88 -6.82 -0.23
N ILE A 33 18.99 -6.25 -1.06
CA ILE A 33 18.29 -6.99 -2.11
C ILE A 33 19.28 -7.55 -3.15
N LEU A 34 20.22 -6.72 -3.62
CA LEU A 34 21.16 -7.12 -4.68
C LEU A 34 22.08 -8.27 -4.26
N GLN A 35 22.38 -8.36 -2.98
CA GLN A 35 23.31 -9.34 -2.44
C GLN A 35 22.60 -10.57 -1.87
N HIS A 36 21.29 -10.51 -1.62
CA HIS A 36 20.50 -11.68 -1.23
C HIS A 36 20.49 -12.72 -2.39
N PRO A 37 20.64 -14.03 -2.12
CA PRO A 37 20.71 -15.05 -3.19
C PRO A 37 19.50 -15.09 -4.12
N LEU A 38 18.32 -14.75 -3.59
CA LEU A 38 17.07 -14.66 -4.35
C LEU A 38 16.83 -13.28 -5.01
N GLY A 39 17.72 -12.30 -4.79
CA GLY A 39 17.60 -10.96 -5.38
C GLY A 39 16.25 -10.32 -5.09
N ALA A 40 15.59 -9.82 -6.15
CA ALA A 40 14.24 -9.25 -6.09
C ALA A 40 13.15 -10.23 -5.60
N ALA A 41 13.41 -11.54 -5.58
CA ALA A 41 12.52 -12.57 -5.06
C ALA A 41 12.81 -12.93 -3.58
N ALA A 42 13.63 -12.15 -2.88
CA ALA A 42 13.86 -12.32 -1.45
C ALA A 42 12.54 -12.24 -0.66
N PRO A 43 12.25 -13.19 0.24
CA PRO A 43 11.05 -13.15 1.06
C PRO A 43 11.15 -12.04 2.11
N ALA A 44 10.01 -11.41 2.40
CA ALA A 44 9.93 -10.48 3.53
C ALA A 44 10.12 -11.25 4.86
N PRO A 45 10.86 -10.70 5.83
CA PRO A 45 11.08 -11.36 7.11
C PRO A 45 9.77 -11.50 7.88
N THR A 46 9.57 -12.65 8.52
CA THR A 46 8.39 -12.94 9.35
C THR A 46 8.57 -12.48 10.80
N SER A 47 9.82 -12.36 11.24
CA SER A 47 10.18 -11.87 12.57
C SER A 47 11.48 -11.07 12.53
N ARG A 48 11.78 -10.33 13.60
CA ARG A 48 13.08 -9.62 13.73
C ARG A 48 14.26 -10.57 13.90
N SER A 49 13.99 -11.83 14.22
CA SER A 49 14.94 -12.90 14.48
C SER A 49 14.95 -13.94 13.35
N ASP A 50 14.30 -13.65 12.20
CA ASP A 50 14.30 -14.58 11.07
C ASP A 50 15.73 -14.77 10.61
N ASP A 51 16.18 -16.03 10.61
CA ASP A 51 17.56 -16.36 10.30
C ASP A 51 17.79 -16.04 8.83
N GLN A 52 18.74 -15.14 8.64
CA GLN A 52 19.02 -14.49 7.38
C GLN A 52 19.46 -15.59 6.41
N GLY A 53 18.98 -15.54 5.17
CA GLY A 53 19.68 -16.27 4.11
C GLY A 53 21.18 -15.93 4.13
N ASP A 54 21.96 -16.59 3.27
CA ASP A 54 23.44 -16.61 3.30
C ASP A 54 24.15 -15.25 3.06
N HIS A 55 23.45 -14.12 3.19
CA HIS A 55 23.90 -12.77 2.86
C HIS A 55 24.10 -11.87 4.11
N PRO A 56 25.27 -11.22 4.28
CA PRO A 56 25.68 -10.58 5.54
C PRO A 56 25.03 -9.24 5.91
N LEU A 57 24.30 -8.55 5.02
CA LEU A 57 23.76 -7.19 5.35
C LEU A 57 22.39 -7.20 6.03
N GLY A 58 21.89 -8.36 6.44
CA GLY A 58 20.74 -8.45 7.33
C GLY A 58 19.38 -8.63 6.63
N LEU A 59 18.35 -8.05 7.24
CA LEU A 59 16.95 -8.24 6.81
C LEU A 59 16.65 -7.52 5.48
N VAL A 60 15.73 -8.11 4.71
CA VAL A 60 15.18 -7.51 3.47
C VAL A 60 13.68 -7.19 3.68
N PRO A 61 13.33 -6.11 4.40
CA PRO A 61 11.94 -5.76 4.66
C PRO A 61 11.19 -5.36 3.38
N HIS A 62 9.91 -5.76 3.29
CA HIS A 62 9.04 -5.39 2.17
C HIS A 62 8.70 -3.89 2.14
N GLN A 63 8.39 -3.30 3.30
CA GLN A 63 8.18 -1.87 3.48
C GLN A 63 8.79 -1.42 4.81
N VAL A 64 9.29 -0.19 4.88
CA VAL A 64 9.73 0.45 6.12
C VAL A 64 8.96 1.76 6.31
N ARG A 65 8.24 1.89 7.43
CA ARG A 65 7.53 3.12 7.79
C ARG A 65 8.25 3.80 8.95
N GLY A 66 8.78 4.99 8.70
CA GLY A 66 9.54 5.76 9.69
C GLY A 66 8.71 6.91 10.28
N PHE A 67 8.75 7.06 11.61
CA PHE A 67 8.04 8.09 12.35
C PHE A 67 9.02 8.91 13.19
N LEU A 68 9.38 10.12 12.74
CA LEU A 68 10.33 10.97 13.47
C LEU A 68 9.77 11.61 14.74
N ALA A 69 8.45 11.50 14.99
CA ALA A 69 7.86 12.00 16.24
C ALA A 69 8.15 11.04 17.41
N THR A 70 8.15 9.74 17.13
CA THR A 70 8.43 8.67 18.11
C THR A 70 9.81 8.05 17.92
N PHE A 71 10.54 8.43 16.86
CA PHE A 71 11.83 7.87 16.46
C PHE A 71 11.77 6.37 16.19
N GLU A 72 10.67 5.92 15.58
CA GLU A 72 10.41 4.51 15.29
C GLU A 72 10.55 4.20 13.79
N ASN A 73 11.04 3.00 13.49
CA ASN A 73 10.99 2.39 12.16
C ASN A 73 10.27 1.06 12.24
N ILE A 74 9.20 0.92 11.47
CA ILE A 74 8.30 -0.24 11.52
C ILE A 74 8.39 -0.97 10.17
N PRO A 75 8.89 -2.22 10.14
CA PRO A 75 8.79 -3.06 8.96
C PRO A 75 7.34 -3.52 8.77
N VAL A 76 6.84 -3.45 7.54
CA VAL A 76 5.47 -3.85 7.19
C VAL A 76 5.49 -4.78 5.99
N THR A 77 4.75 -5.88 6.09
CA THR A 77 4.55 -6.82 4.99
C THR A 77 3.14 -6.67 4.45
N GLY A 78 3.04 -6.41 3.15
CA GLY A 78 1.78 -6.28 2.42
C GLY A 78 1.60 -7.47 1.49
N ARG A 79 0.36 -7.90 1.27
CA ARG A 79 0.02 -8.94 0.30
C ARG A 79 -0.49 -8.30 -0.98
N SER A 80 -0.26 -8.97 -2.11
CA SER A 80 -0.87 -8.59 -3.39
C SER A 80 -2.39 -8.57 -3.24
N TYR A 81 -3.03 -7.50 -3.72
CA TYR A 81 -4.47 -7.33 -3.59
C TYR A 81 -5.16 -7.53 -4.93
N LYS A 82 -6.21 -8.38 -4.94
CA LYS A 82 -6.95 -8.75 -6.16
C LYS A 82 -7.58 -7.56 -6.90
N HIS A 83 -7.97 -6.50 -6.19
CA HIS A 83 -8.56 -5.30 -6.79
C HIS A 83 -7.56 -4.11 -6.82
N CYS A 84 -6.25 -4.35 -6.72
CA CYS A 84 -5.27 -3.27 -6.81
C CYS A 84 -5.36 -2.53 -8.16
N SER A 85 -5.45 -1.20 -8.13
CA SER A 85 -5.49 -0.31 -9.30
C SER A 85 -4.19 -0.29 -10.12
N ALA A 86 -3.11 -0.92 -9.63
CA ALA A 86 -1.81 -0.98 -10.30
C ALA A 86 -1.37 -2.40 -10.66
N CYS A 87 -1.41 -3.35 -9.71
CA CYS A 87 -0.80 -4.67 -9.89
C CYS A 87 -1.78 -5.84 -10.00
N SER A 88 -3.09 -5.62 -9.98
CA SER A 88 -4.05 -6.71 -10.18
C SER A 88 -3.93 -7.34 -11.56
N ASP A 89 -4.34 -8.60 -11.69
CA ASP A 89 -4.26 -9.34 -12.95
C ASP A 89 -5.06 -8.67 -14.07
N ASN A 90 -6.18 -8.02 -13.76
CA ASN A 90 -6.98 -7.27 -14.73
C ASN A 90 -6.21 -6.07 -15.28
N ILE A 91 -5.57 -5.30 -14.40
CA ILE A 91 -4.79 -4.11 -14.78
C ILE A 91 -3.55 -4.51 -15.59
N THR A 92 -2.78 -5.48 -15.11
CA THR A 92 -1.56 -5.90 -15.78
C THR A 92 -1.83 -6.56 -17.14
N ARG A 93 -2.94 -7.31 -17.28
CA ARG A 93 -3.38 -7.87 -18.56
C ARG A 93 -3.83 -6.78 -19.53
N ALA A 94 -4.67 -5.85 -19.08
CA ALA A 94 -5.13 -4.73 -19.90
C ALA A 94 -3.97 -3.84 -20.38
N TYR A 95 -2.95 -3.62 -19.54
CA TYR A 95 -1.73 -2.93 -19.95
C TYR A 95 -0.93 -3.72 -21.00
N LYS A 96 -0.76 -5.04 -20.83
CA LYS A 96 -0.02 -5.88 -21.78
C LYS A 96 -0.70 -5.94 -23.15
N GLU A 97 -2.03 -5.96 -23.19
CA GLU A 97 -2.82 -6.03 -24.43
C GLU A 97 -3.03 -4.66 -25.07
N GLY A 98 -3.34 -3.64 -24.27
CA GLY A 98 -3.68 -2.29 -24.74
C GLY A 98 -2.51 -1.30 -24.81
N GLY A 99 -1.37 -1.62 -24.19
CA GLY A 99 -0.17 -0.80 -24.18
C GLY A 99 -0.43 0.67 -23.82
N TRP A 100 0.01 1.57 -24.70
CA TRP A 100 -0.19 3.02 -24.50
C TRP A 100 -1.66 3.45 -24.52
N ASN A 101 -2.53 2.78 -25.29
CA ASN A 101 -3.95 3.15 -25.31
C ASN A 101 -4.59 2.92 -23.95
N PHE A 102 -4.21 1.85 -23.24
CA PHE A 102 -4.65 1.64 -21.86
C PHE A 102 -4.20 2.82 -20.95
N VAL A 103 -2.94 3.23 -21.04
CA VAL A 103 -2.40 4.32 -20.21
C VAL A 103 -3.13 5.64 -20.50
N LEU A 104 -3.37 5.94 -21.78
CA LEU A 104 -4.06 7.16 -22.18
C LEU A 104 -5.49 7.20 -21.61
N ARG A 105 -6.20 6.07 -21.63
CA ARG A 105 -7.54 5.96 -21.02
C ARG A 105 -7.45 6.09 -19.50
N ALA A 106 -6.53 5.40 -18.86
CA ALA A 106 -6.32 5.47 -17.41
C ALA A 106 -6.04 6.89 -16.90
N LEU A 107 -5.36 7.72 -17.68
CA LEU A 107 -5.06 9.11 -17.31
C LEU A 107 -6.21 10.09 -17.58
N ASN A 108 -7.03 9.84 -18.61
CA ASN A 108 -8.03 10.81 -19.08
C ASN A 108 -9.48 10.43 -18.75
N GLU A 109 -9.77 9.16 -18.49
CA GLU A 109 -11.11 8.66 -18.17
C GLU A 109 -11.24 8.42 -16.66
N PRO A 110 -11.93 9.30 -15.91
CA PRO A 110 -12.15 9.12 -14.48
C PRO A 110 -12.90 7.81 -14.21
N GLY A 111 -12.46 7.04 -13.22
CA GLY A 111 -13.10 5.78 -12.81
C GLY A 111 -12.76 4.57 -13.69
N TYR A 112 -12.12 4.72 -14.86
CA TYR A 112 -11.78 3.58 -15.73
C TYR A 112 -10.94 2.52 -15.02
N VAL A 113 -9.92 2.94 -14.27
CA VAL A 113 -9.03 2.04 -13.52
C VAL A 113 -9.78 1.37 -12.36
N GLU A 114 -10.64 2.11 -11.67
CA GLU A 114 -11.41 1.59 -10.53
C GLU A 114 -12.44 0.54 -10.94
N GLU A 115 -13.08 0.75 -12.10
CA GLU A 115 -13.96 -0.23 -12.72
C GLU A 115 -13.20 -1.49 -13.13
N LEU A 116 -12.08 -1.31 -13.85
CA LEU A 116 -11.31 -2.43 -14.36
C LEU A 116 -10.67 -3.27 -13.24
N SER A 117 -10.23 -2.64 -12.15
CA SER A 117 -9.69 -3.35 -11.00
C SER A 117 -10.78 -3.99 -10.14
N GLY A 118 -12.05 -3.60 -10.31
CA GLY A 118 -13.18 -3.99 -9.45
C GLY A 118 -13.22 -3.24 -8.12
N LEU A 119 -12.45 -2.15 -7.97
CA LEU A 119 -12.55 -1.27 -6.80
C LEU A 119 -13.93 -0.63 -6.71
N LYS A 120 -14.54 -0.28 -7.85
CA LYS A 120 -15.87 0.33 -7.87
C LYS A 120 -16.92 -0.53 -7.18
N GLU A 121 -16.91 -1.85 -7.41
CA GLU A 121 -17.82 -2.78 -6.72
C GLU A 121 -17.51 -2.90 -5.23
N VAL A 122 -16.23 -2.89 -4.86
CA VAL A 122 -15.81 -2.92 -3.45
C VAL A 122 -16.30 -1.67 -2.71
N HIS A 123 -16.18 -0.48 -3.31
CA HIS A 123 -16.70 0.76 -2.75
C HIS A 123 -18.21 0.72 -2.58
N ALA A 124 -18.95 0.33 -3.63
CA ALA A 124 -20.41 0.23 -3.56
C ALA A 124 -20.88 -0.77 -2.49
N THR A 125 -20.19 -1.91 -2.36
CA THR A 125 -20.50 -2.91 -1.32
C THR A 125 -20.25 -2.36 0.08
N ALA A 126 -19.15 -1.64 0.27
CA ALA A 126 -18.81 -1.03 1.56
C ALA A 126 -19.81 0.08 1.94
N GLU A 127 -20.22 0.92 0.99
CA GLU A 127 -21.24 1.94 1.20
C GLU A 127 -22.60 1.33 1.56
N ALA A 128 -23.02 0.27 0.86
CA ALA A 128 -24.25 -0.45 1.18
C ALA A 128 -24.20 -1.07 2.59
N SER A 129 -23.08 -1.67 2.97
CA SER A 129 -22.91 -2.27 4.30
C SER A 129 -22.93 -1.21 5.41
N LEU A 130 -22.39 -0.02 5.16
CA LEU A 130 -22.45 1.09 6.12
C LEU A 130 -23.88 1.63 6.27
N ALA A 131 -24.60 1.74 5.16
CA ALA A 131 -26.01 2.12 5.19
C ALA A 131 -26.82 1.08 5.99
N ASP A 132 -26.65 -0.22 5.76
CA ASP A 132 -27.41 -1.24 6.51
C ASP A 132 -27.16 -1.14 8.03
N VAL A 133 -25.92 -0.85 8.47
CA VAL A 133 -25.59 -0.67 9.89
C VAL A 133 -26.21 0.61 10.49
N GLU A 134 -26.28 1.70 9.73
CA GLU A 134 -26.88 2.97 10.19
C GLU A 134 -28.40 2.83 10.41
N TRP A 135 -29.07 1.94 9.68
CA TRP A 135 -30.53 1.73 9.82
C TRP A 135 -30.89 0.78 10.97
N ASP A 136 -29.96 -0.08 11.41
CA ASP A 136 -30.18 -0.98 12.56
C ASP A 136 -30.08 -0.23 13.91
N GLU A 137 -29.32 0.88 14.00
CA GLU A 137 -29.18 1.68 15.23
C GLU A 137 -30.43 2.52 15.59
N ASP A 138 -31.33 2.78 14.64
CA ASP A 138 -32.58 3.54 14.84
C ASP A 138 -33.80 2.66 15.20
N SER A 139 -33.64 1.33 15.23
CA SER A 139 -34.76 0.40 15.48
C SER A 139 -34.94 -0.03 16.95
N ASP A 140 -33.98 0.28 17.83
CA ASP A 140 -33.94 -0.22 19.23
C ASP A 140 -34.41 0.80 20.29
N SER A 141 -35.02 1.93 19.90
CA SER A 141 -35.53 2.95 20.85
C SER A 141 -37.06 3.12 20.86
N ALA A 142 -37.83 2.08 20.53
CA ALA A 142 -39.29 2.17 20.45
C ALA A 142 -40.07 1.01 21.09
N GLU A 143 -39.63 0.43 22.22
CA GLU A 143 -40.51 -0.40 23.08
C GLU A 143 -40.20 -0.23 24.57
N GLU A 144 -40.68 0.84 25.20
CA GLU A 144 -41.18 0.80 26.59
C GLU A 144 -42.35 1.81 26.70
N ILE A 145 -43.58 1.29 26.67
CA ILE A 145 -44.81 1.95 27.17
C ILE A 145 -45.20 1.26 28.47
#